data_AF-A0A843EC37-F1
#
_entry.id   AF-A0A843EC37-F1
#
_cell.length_a   1.000
_cell.length_b   1.000
_cell.length_c   1.000
_cell.angle_alpha   90.00
_cell.angle_beta   90.00
_cell.angle_gamma   90.00
#
_symmetry.space_group_name_H-M   'P 1'
#
loop_
_entity.id
_entity.type
_entity.pdbx_description
1 polymer ?
#
loop_
_entity_poly.entity_id
_entity_poly.type
_entity_poly.pdbx_seq_one_letter_code
_entity_poly.pdbx_strand_id
1 'polypeptide(L)'
;QDLVTTLGEGKRFEDVAAAACHSVAEQVYEQQLQEIDVRHPIIQVGGTSLISGLVTQVGEVLGEKPIVPENSQFIGAVGGALLSSGFL
;
A
#
# COMPACT_ATOMS: atom_id res chain seq x y z
N GLN A 1 -7.72 -16.96 -8.51
CA GLN A 1 -9.16 -17.08 -8.81
C GLN A 1 -9.78 -15.70 -8.70
N ASP A 2 -10.77 -15.38 -9.53
CA ASP A 2 -11.29 -14.02 -9.66
C ASP A 2 -12.01 -13.56 -8.38
N LEU A 3 -11.94 -12.27 -8.05
CA LEU A 3 -12.60 -11.72 -6.85
C LEU A 3 -14.12 -11.99 -6.88
N VAL A 4 -14.69 -11.96 -8.09
CA VAL A 4 -16.13 -12.14 -8.35
C VAL A 4 -16.58 -13.57 -8.03
N THR A 5 -15.75 -14.60 -8.30
CA THR A 5 -16.12 -15.99 -7.99
C THR A 5 -16.10 -16.24 -6.48
N THR A 6 -15.15 -15.62 -5.78
CA THR A 6 -14.99 -15.72 -4.33
C THR A 6 -16.18 -15.13 -3.57
N LEU A 7 -16.74 -14.02 -4.08
CA LEU A 7 -17.99 -13.42 -3.61
C LEU A 7 -19.21 -14.31 -3.90
N GLY A 8 -19.24 -14.94 -5.08
CA GLY A 8 -20.31 -15.86 -5.48
C GLY A 8 -20.42 -17.15 -4.65
N GLU A 9 -19.34 -17.54 -3.97
CA GLU A 9 -19.28 -18.71 -3.08
C GLU A 9 -19.91 -18.47 -1.68
N GLY A 10 -20.44 -17.28 -1.42
CA GLY A 10 -21.07 -16.95 -0.13
C GLY A 10 -20.08 -16.56 0.98
N LYS A 11 -18.83 -16.23 0.62
CA LYS A 11 -17.84 -15.69 1.57
C LYS A 11 -18.24 -14.28 1.99
N ARG A 12 -17.88 -13.90 3.22
CA ARG A 12 -18.21 -12.58 3.76
C ARG A 12 -17.37 -11.51 3.03
N PHE A 13 -17.94 -10.33 2.84
CA PHE A 13 -17.29 -9.23 2.13
C PHE A 13 -15.95 -8.84 2.76
N GLU A 14 -15.85 -8.92 4.09
CA GLU A 14 -14.63 -8.60 4.84
C GLU A 14 -13.50 -9.57 4.50
N ASP A 15 -13.82 -10.87 4.36
CA ASP A 15 -12.83 -11.91 4.04
C ASP A 15 -12.31 -11.71 2.61
N VAL A 16 -13.18 -11.31 1.68
CA VAL A 16 -12.79 -11.02 0.28
C VAL A 16 -11.95 -9.74 0.20
N ALA A 17 -12.31 -8.69 0.93
CA ALA A 17 -11.53 -7.45 0.98
C ALA A 17 -10.15 -7.67 1.59
N ALA A 18 -10.05 -8.46 2.66
CA ALA A 18 -8.77 -8.83 3.27
C ALA A 18 -7.90 -9.64 2.31
N ALA A 19 -8.46 -10.64 1.64
CA ALA A 19 -7.75 -11.44 0.64
C ALA A 19 -7.25 -10.59 -0.55
N ALA A 20 -8.05 -9.61 -0.99
CA ALA A 20 -7.63 -8.66 -2.02
C ALA A 20 -6.44 -7.80 -1.56
N CYS A 21 -6.51 -7.23 -0.35
CA CYS A 21 -5.41 -6.43 0.21
C CYS A 21 -4.13 -7.25 0.35
N HIS A 22 -4.25 -8.49 0.82
CA HIS A 22 -3.13 -9.42 0.95
C HIS A 22 -2.48 -9.71 -0.40
N SER A 23 -3.28 -10.06 -1.40
CA SER A 23 -2.80 -10.38 -2.76
C SER A 23 -2.04 -9.21 -3.38
N VAL A 24 -2.54 -7.98 -3.21
CA VAL A 24 -1.87 -6.77 -3.71
C VAL A 24 -0.56 -6.51 -2.97
N ALA A 25 -0.53 -6.68 -1.65
CA ALA A 25 0.69 -6.50 -0.85
C ALA A 25 1.79 -7.51 -1.22
N GLU A 26 1.44 -8.80 -1.33
CA GLU A 26 2.37 -9.85 -1.76
C GLU A 26 2.89 -9.57 -3.17
N GLN A 27 2.01 -9.22 -4.11
CA GLN A 27 2.43 -8.94 -5.48
C GLN A 27 3.45 -7.80 -5.55
N VAL A 28 3.24 -6.71 -4.80
CA VAL A 28 4.20 -5.60 -4.75
C VAL A 28 5.55 -6.07 -4.19
N TYR A 29 5.53 -6.89 -3.15
CA TYR A 29 6.74 -7.42 -2.55
C TYR A 29 7.52 -8.33 -3.53
N GLU A 30 6.85 -9.29 -4.14
CA GLU A 30 7.47 -10.24 -5.08
C GLU A 30 8.01 -9.55 -6.34
N GLN A 31 7.26 -8.60 -6.90
CA GLN A 31 7.60 -8.01 -8.20
C GLN A 31 8.50 -6.79 -8.11
N GLN A 32 8.44 -6.01 -7.02
CA GLN A 32 9.15 -4.74 -6.94
C GLN A 32 10.23 -4.71 -5.87
N LEU A 33 10.09 -5.45 -4.77
CA LEU A 33 10.96 -5.31 -3.60
C LEU A 33 12.03 -6.39 -3.49
N GLN A 34 11.93 -7.52 -4.19
CA GLN A 34 12.99 -8.55 -4.16
C GLN A 34 14.35 -8.07 -4.68
N GLU A 35 14.36 -7.09 -5.60
CA GLU A 35 15.58 -6.56 -6.19
C GLU A 35 16.10 -5.29 -5.47
N ILE A 36 15.41 -4.85 -4.40
CA ILE A 36 15.70 -3.58 -3.72
C ILE A 36 16.01 -3.85 -2.24
N ASP A 37 17.11 -3.25 -1.76
CA ASP A 37 17.42 -3.22 -0.33
C ASP A 37 16.44 -2.27 0.40
N VAL A 38 15.46 -2.85 1.11
CA VAL A 38 14.43 -2.08 1.82
C VAL A 38 15.04 -1.36 3.00
N ARG A 39 14.97 -0.02 2.96
CA ARG A 39 15.49 0.86 4.02
C ARG A 39 14.36 1.33 4.94
N HIS A 40 14.70 1.37 6.22
CA HIS A 40 13.79 1.79 7.29
C HIS A 40 14.03 3.28 7.62
N PRO A 41 12.99 4.04 8.00
CA PRO A 41 11.60 3.59 8.19
C PRO A 41 10.85 3.41 6.86
N ILE A 42 9.84 2.54 6.86
CA ILE A 42 8.97 2.32 5.70
C ILE A 42 7.87 3.39 5.69
N ILE A 43 7.71 4.10 4.57
CA ILE A 43 6.69 5.14 4.42
C ILE A 43 5.77 4.78 3.26
N GLN A 44 4.47 4.66 3.52
CA GLN A 44 3.48 4.36 2.50
C GLN A 44 2.67 5.61 2.14
N VAL A 45 2.67 5.97 0.86
CA VAL A 45 2.07 7.19 0.32
C VAL A 45 1.24 6.91 -0.94
N GLY A 46 0.58 7.95 -1.48
CA GLY A 46 -0.30 7.82 -2.64
C GLY A 46 -1.67 7.22 -2.28
N GLY A 47 -2.47 6.87 -3.29
CA GLY A 47 -3.86 6.42 -3.08
C GLY A 47 -3.99 5.14 -2.25
N THR A 48 -3.01 4.24 -2.33
CA THR A 48 -3.01 2.97 -1.59
C THR A 48 -2.93 3.15 -0.08
N SER A 49 -2.30 4.24 0.37
CA SER A 49 -2.21 4.58 1.80
C SER A 49 -3.56 4.93 2.44
N LEU A 50 -4.58 5.23 1.65
CA LEU A 50 -5.95 5.48 2.13
C LEU A 50 -6.71 4.19 2.45
N ILE A 51 -6.19 3.04 2.00
CA ILE A 51 -6.79 1.71 2.22
C ILE A 51 -6.11 1.08 3.43
N SER A 52 -6.71 1.23 4.61
CA SER A 52 -6.13 0.76 5.88
C SER A 52 -5.81 -0.75 5.89
N GLY A 53 -6.64 -1.56 5.22
CA GLY A 53 -6.40 -3.00 5.05
C GLY A 53 -5.10 -3.28 4.27
N LEU A 54 -4.83 -2.51 3.22
CA LEU A 54 -3.61 -2.66 2.44
C LEU A 54 -2.39 -2.17 3.22
N VAL A 55 -2.48 -1.06 3.97
CA VAL A 55 -1.40 -0.60 4.86
C VAL A 55 -1.04 -1.66 5.90
N THR A 56 -2.05 -2.34 6.44
CA THR A 56 -1.86 -3.45 7.39
C THR A 56 -1.15 -4.62 6.74
N GLN A 57 -1.62 -5.06 5.56
CA GLN A 57 -1.03 -6.19 4.84
C GLN A 57 0.39 -5.92 4.36
N VAL A 58 0.70 -4.71 3.89
CA VAL A 58 2.08 -4.30 3.56
C VAL A 58 2.98 -4.38 4.78
N GLY A 59 2.49 -3.97 5.95
CA GLY A 59 3.25 -4.10 7.20
C GLY A 59 3.50 -5.54 7.63
N GLU A 60 2.55 -6.43 7.39
CA GLU A 60 2.73 -7.87 7.64
C GLU A 60 3.78 -8.48 6.71
N VAL A 61 3.73 -8.14 5.41
CA VAL A 61 4.68 -8.65 4.41
C VAL A 61 6.09 -8.13 4.65
N LEU A 62 6.25 -6.86 5.05
CA LEU A 62 7.55 -6.23 5.28
C LEU A 62 8.08 -6.39 6.70
N GLY A 63 7.28 -6.91 7.64
CA GLY A 63 7.66 -7.11 9.04
C GLY A 63 7.70 -5.82 9.89
N GLU A 64 7.36 -4.67 9.32
CA GLU A 64 7.29 -3.38 10.02
C GLU A 64 6.06 -2.59 9.54
N LYS A 65 5.31 -1.99 10.48
CA LYS A 65 4.15 -1.16 10.15
C LYS A 65 4.59 0.13 9.43
N PRO A 66 4.12 0.39 8.20
CA PRO A 66 4.48 1.61 7.49
C PRO A 66 3.95 2.87 8.19
N ILE A 67 4.74 3.94 8.09
CA ILE A 67 4.30 5.28 8.43
C ILE A 67 3.43 5.82 7.30
N VAL A 68 2.22 6.25 7.63
CA VAL A 68 1.31 6.95 6.71
C VAL A 68 1.16 8.40 7.17
N PRO A 69 1.76 9.38 6.49
CA PRO A 69 1.63 10.79 6.85
C PRO A 69 0.21 11.30 6.59
N GLU A 70 -0.16 12.40 7.24
CA GLU A 70 -1.39 13.11 6.91
C GLU A 70 -1.35 13.55 5.44
N ASN A 71 -2.49 13.47 4.74
CA ASN A 71 -2.60 13.89 3.34
C ASN A 71 -1.63 13.15 2.39
N SER A 72 -1.28 11.90 2.72
CA SER A 72 -0.36 11.02 2.01
C SER A 72 -0.65 10.85 0.50
N GLN A 73 -1.90 11.01 0.08
CA GLN A 73 -2.30 10.97 -1.32
C GLN A 73 -1.78 12.16 -2.15
N PHE A 74 -1.39 13.27 -1.51
CA PHE A 74 -0.94 14.48 -2.17
C PHE A 74 0.59 14.65 -2.19
N ILE A 75 1.36 13.66 -1.72
CA ILE A 75 2.81 13.79 -1.56
C ILE A 75 3.52 14.20 -2.87
N GLY A 76 3.06 13.70 -4.02
CA GLY A 76 3.64 14.03 -5.32
C GLY A 76 3.42 15.51 -5.69
N ALA A 77 2.24 16.06 -5.38
CA ALA A 77 1.95 17.47 -5.59
C ALA A 77 2.77 18.36 -4.63
N VAL A 78 2.90 17.95 -3.37
CA VAL A 78 3.73 18.64 -2.38
C VAL A 78 5.20 18.66 -2.82
N GLY A 79 5.73 17.53 -3.28
CA GLY A 79 7.09 17.46 -3.83
C GLY A 79 7.29 18.38 -5.04
N GLY A 80 6.33 18.41 -5.97
CA GLY A 80 6.37 19.31 -7.14
C GLY A 80 6.31 20.79 -6.74
N ALA A 81 5.47 21.15 -5.77
CA ALA A 81 5.42 22.51 -5.24
C ALA A 81 6.73 22.89 -4.54
N LEU A 82 7.31 21.98 -3.75
CA LEU A 82 8.57 22.21 -3.06
C LEU A 82 9.71 22.47 -4.05
N LEU A 83 9.84 21.62 -5.08
CA LEU A 83 10.86 21.77 -6.13
C LEU A 83 10.70 23.08 -6.92
N SER A 84 9.47 23.50 -7.22
CA SER A 84 9.21 24.74 -7.97
C SER A 84 9.30 26.01 -7.12
N SER A 85 9.18 25.90 -5.79
CA SER A 85 9.25 27.03 -4.87
C SER A 85 10.64 27.65 -4.72
N GLY A 86 11.71 26.96 -5.14
CA GLY A 86 13.09 27.39 -4.92
C GLY A 86 13.55 27.31 -3.46
N PHE A 87 12.80 26.59 -2.61
CA PHE A 87 13.13 26.36 -1.21
C PHE A 87 14.26 25.33 -1.02
N LEU A 88 14.46 24.47 -2.02
CA LEU A 88 15.57 23.51 -2.15
C LEU A 88 16.59 24.04 -3.17
#